data_AF-A0AAW8LV26-F1
#
_entry.id   AF-A0AAW8LV26-F1
#
_cell.length_a   1.000
_cell.length_b   1.000
_cell.length_c   1.000
_cell.angle_alpha   90.00
_cell.angle_beta   90.00
_cell.angle_gamma   90.00
#
_symmetry.space_group_name_H-M   'P 1'
#
loop_
_entity.id
_entity.type
_entity.pdbx_description
1 polymer ?
#
loop_
_entity_poly.entity_id
_entity_poly.type
_entity_poly.pdbx_seq_one_letter_code
_entity_poly.pdbx_strand_id
1 'polypeptide(L)'
;MKYHPPFGSTDPNASYVDKSVPGAVRGSAVPGDAVEDPQREIVNVITKSGIIADDVLQLAKAIQSGRLSYAVAGGTANALTAILPEVPAEIADGMTINIKIGTTNSGAATLNVNGLGARPIVSRRGNPLVQGDLPSGTMATFVALGGSWIYAPLEASSFRRRLSADTNFYVATTGNDNNDGSVGSPWKTLTKASNYLQTQIDLNGFTVTINVANGTYTDPFQLAGYVPGQTGPTKVQVVGNVANPTLCFVNCATVSPFGASYGAAFQVKGFQVAASSIVAQNGSGLYASNGGTLSYESMAFNACVYAQVLAELGGYCVSSGSNTINGNCSTHLFAKDSGTISIANRATTISGGPTFNGAFASAESGTIEAAGATFIGVSNGPRYYANANGVIKTNGGGGNFFPGTAAGSTNAGGQYL
;
A
#
# COMPACT_ATOMS: atom_id res chain seq x y z
N MET A 1 19.37 -20.14 -44.06
CA MET A 1 19.83 -20.00 -45.46
C MET A 1 19.44 -21.23 -46.25
N LYS A 2 19.02 -21.07 -47.49
CA LYS A 2 18.73 -22.18 -48.40
C LYS A 2 20.03 -22.90 -48.77
N TYR A 3 20.01 -24.24 -48.78
CA TYR A 3 21.17 -25.02 -49.22
C TYR A 3 21.34 -24.93 -50.74
N HIS A 4 22.59 -24.83 -51.19
CA HIS A 4 22.97 -24.81 -52.60
C HIS A 4 23.84 -26.03 -52.90
N PRO A 5 23.37 -27.03 -53.69
CA PRO A 5 24.13 -28.24 -54.00
C PRO A 5 25.31 -27.95 -54.94
N PRO A 6 26.28 -28.89 -55.09
CA PRO A 6 27.36 -28.78 -56.07
C PRO A 6 26.85 -28.39 -57.46
N PHE A 7 27.61 -27.52 -58.13
CA PHE A 7 27.24 -27.01 -59.45
C PHE A 7 27.03 -28.15 -60.45
N GLY A 8 25.84 -28.20 -61.05
CA GLY A 8 25.44 -29.23 -62.00
C GLY A 8 24.84 -30.50 -61.38
N SER A 9 24.70 -30.58 -60.05
CA SER A 9 23.99 -31.69 -59.40
C SER A 9 22.49 -31.63 -59.69
N THR A 10 21.90 -32.78 -60.04
CA THR A 10 20.45 -32.95 -60.16
C THR A 10 19.78 -33.31 -58.83
N ASP A 11 20.56 -33.77 -57.85
CA ASP A 11 20.09 -33.99 -56.49
C ASP A 11 20.21 -32.68 -55.69
N PRO A 12 19.10 -32.10 -55.22
CA PRO A 12 19.09 -30.84 -54.46
C PRO A 12 19.77 -30.92 -53.10
N ASN A 13 20.06 -32.13 -52.58
CA ASN A 13 20.70 -32.36 -51.29
C ASN A 13 22.10 -33.03 -51.43
N ALA A 14 22.67 -33.08 -52.64
CA ALA A 14 23.95 -33.72 -52.88
C ALA A 14 25.08 -33.08 -52.04
N SER A 15 25.86 -33.90 -51.33
CA SER A 15 27.00 -33.42 -50.55
C SER A 15 28.13 -32.88 -51.42
N TYR A 16 28.87 -31.89 -50.90
CA TYR A 16 30.15 -31.49 -51.47
C TYR A 16 31.20 -32.58 -51.22
N VAL A 17 31.96 -32.93 -52.26
CA VAL A 17 33.07 -33.88 -52.17
C VAL A 17 34.39 -33.15 -52.32
N ASP A 18 35.35 -33.47 -51.44
CA ASP A 18 36.70 -32.94 -51.54
C ASP A 18 37.45 -33.57 -52.72
N LYS A 19 38.42 -32.83 -53.24
CA LYS A 19 39.33 -33.37 -54.25
C LYS A 19 40.21 -34.44 -53.58
N SER A 20 40.18 -35.67 -54.11
CA SER A 20 41.06 -36.76 -53.68
C SER A 20 42.06 -37.11 -54.78
N VAL A 21 43.35 -36.95 -54.49
CA VAL A 21 44.45 -37.26 -55.41
C VAL A 21 44.67 -38.78 -55.57
N PRO A 22 44.66 -39.59 -54.49
CA PRO A 22 44.80 -41.05 -54.61
C PRO A 22 43.60 -41.74 -55.30
N GLY A 23 42.42 -41.11 -55.29
CA GLY A 23 41.19 -41.66 -55.88
C GLY A 23 40.76 -41.05 -57.22
N ALA A 24 41.53 -40.12 -57.79
CA ALA A 24 41.18 -39.35 -58.99
C ALA A 24 39.80 -38.65 -58.93
N VAL A 25 39.28 -38.37 -57.73
CA VAL A 25 37.99 -37.70 -57.55
C VAL A 25 38.19 -36.20 -57.69
N ARG A 26 37.57 -35.60 -58.71
CA ARG A 26 37.48 -34.15 -58.84
C ARG A 26 36.58 -33.63 -57.72
N GLY A 27 37.05 -32.63 -56.97
CA GLY A 27 36.22 -31.98 -55.95
C GLY A 27 34.99 -31.31 -56.57
N SER A 28 33.91 -31.24 -55.79
CA SER A 28 32.68 -30.57 -56.18
C SER A 28 32.94 -29.12 -56.60
N ALA A 29 32.34 -28.69 -57.71
CA ALA A 29 32.32 -27.28 -58.08
C ALA A 29 31.32 -26.53 -57.20
N VAL A 30 31.75 -25.44 -56.57
CA VAL A 30 30.93 -24.63 -55.66
C VAL A 30 30.19 -23.56 -56.47
N PRO A 31 28.85 -23.51 -56.46
CA PRO A 31 28.09 -22.41 -57.04
C PRO A 31 28.42 -21.07 -56.34
N GLY A 32 28.37 -19.96 -57.08
CA GLY A 32 28.61 -18.62 -56.51
C GLY A 32 27.68 -18.29 -55.34
N ASP A 33 26.39 -18.60 -55.48
CA ASP A 33 25.37 -18.37 -54.44
C ASP A 33 25.69 -19.08 -53.12
N ALA A 34 26.35 -20.25 -53.18
CA ALA A 34 26.77 -20.98 -52.00
C ALA A 34 27.82 -20.23 -51.16
N VAL A 35 28.53 -19.28 -51.77
CA VAL A 35 29.52 -18.40 -51.11
C VAL A 35 28.93 -17.03 -50.80
N GLU A 36 28.16 -16.47 -51.73
CA GLU A 36 27.65 -15.09 -51.63
C GLU A 36 26.50 -14.95 -50.63
N ASP A 37 25.58 -15.92 -50.54
CA ASP A 37 24.44 -15.85 -49.63
C ASP A 37 24.84 -15.79 -48.14
N PRO A 38 25.80 -16.60 -47.64
CA PRO A 38 26.35 -16.44 -46.29
C PRO A 38 26.93 -15.06 -46.02
N GLN A 39 27.69 -14.52 -46.97
CA GLN A 39 28.31 -13.20 -46.81
C GLN A 39 27.26 -12.11 -46.77
N ARG A 40 26.26 -12.15 -47.67
CA ARG A 40 25.16 -11.19 -47.68
C ARG A 40 24.28 -11.28 -46.44
N GLU A 41 24.04 -12.47 -45.91
CA GLU A 41 23.30 -12.64 -44.64
C GLU A 41 24.03 -11.96 -43.48
N ILE A 42 25.35 -12.15 -43.38
CA ILE A 42 26.18 -11.49 -42.36
C ILE A 42 26.17 -9.98 -42.53
N VAL A 43 26.34 -9.48 -43.75
CA VAL A 43 26.29 -8.04 -44.07
C VAL A 43 24.91 -7.45 -43.75
N ASN A 44 23.82 -8.18 -43.98
CA ASN A 44 22.47 -7.76 -43.62
C ASN A 44 22.31 -7.59 -42.10
N VAL A 45 22.81 -8.52 -41.29
CA VAL A 45 22.81 -8.40 -39.82
C VAL A 45 23.57 -7.15 -39.37
N ILE A 46 24.74 -6.89 -39.96
CA ILE A 46 25.60 -5.73 -39.64
C ILE A 46 24.88 -4.42 -39.99
N THR A 47 24.37 -4.32 -41.22
CA THR A 47 23.73 -3.09 -41.72
C THR A 47 22.40 -2.79 -41.03
N LYS A 48 21.56 -3.80 -40.77
CA LYS A 48 20.31 -3.63 -39.99
C LYS A 48 20.59 -3.25 -38.53
N SER A 49 21.77 -3.58 -38.01
CA SER A 49 22.24 -3.09 -36.71
C SER A 49 22.80 -1.65 -36.79
N GLY A 50 22.65 -0.95 -37.91
CA GLY A 50 23.15 0.42 -38.11
C GLY A 50 24.66 0.53 -38.02
N ILE A 51 25.38 -0.53 -38.39
CA ILE A 51 26.84 -0.59 -38.48
C ILE A 51 27.22 -0.69 -39.96
N ILE A 52 28.30 -0.01 -40.36
CA ILE A 52 28.83 -0.10 -41.72
C ILE A 52 29.63 -1.41 -41.83
N ALA A 53 29.36 -2.21 -42.87
CA ALA A 53 30.10 -3.44 -43.14
C ALA A 53 31.52 -3.15 -43.63
N ASP A 54 32.48 -3.96 -43.17
CA ASP A 54 33.92 -3.82 -43.39
C ASP A 54 34.59 -5.15 -42.96
N ASP A 55 35.93 -5.23 -42.90
CA ASP A 55 36.65 -6.52 -42.97
C ASP A 55 36.68 -7.35 -41.67
N VAL A 56 36.67 -6.75 -40.47
CA VAL A 56 36.79 -7.51 -39.21
C VAL A 56 35.97 -6.96 -38.01
N LEU A 57 35.37 -7.88 -37.24
CA LEU A 57 34.65 -7.67 -35.97
C LEU A 57 33.28 -6.98 -36.03
N GLN A 58 32.77 -6.58 -37.20
CA GLN A 58 31.49 -5.87 -37.34
C GLN A 58 30.30 -6.77 -36.97
N LEU A 59 30.34 -8.06 -37.32
CA LEU A 59 29.30 -9.01 -36.92
C LEU A 59 29.22 -9.15 -35.39
N ALA A 60 30.37 -9.26 -34.73
CA ALA A 60 30.43 -9.32 -33.26
C ALA A 60 29.90 -8.02 -32.63
N LYS A 61 30.26 -6.85 -33.17
CA LYS A 61 29.73 -5.55 -32.73
C LYS A 61 28.21 -5.46 -32.93
N ALA A 62 27.69 -5.97 -34.05
CA ALA A 62 26.26 -6.00 -34.34
C ALA A 62 25.50 -6.84 -33.30
N ILE A 63 25.98 -8.06 -33.02
CA ILE A 63 25.43 -8.95 -32.01
C ILE A 63 25.47 -8.28 -30.63
N GLN A 64 26.62 -7.75 -30.21
CA GLN A 64 26.80 -7.10 -28.90
C GLN A 64 25.94 -5.84 -28.75
N SER A 65 25.64 -5.13 -29.84
CA SER A 65 24.84 -3.90 -29.80
C SER A 65 23.38 -4.13 -29.40
N GLY A 66 22.83 -5.33 -29.63
CA GLY A 66 21.42 -5.64 -29.41
C GLY A 66 20.43 -4.84 -30.26
N ARG A 67 20.89 -4.10 -31.28
CA ARG A 67 20.08 -3.12 -32.03
C ARG A 67 18.92 -3.74 -32.81
N LEU A 68 19.03 -4.99 -33.24
CA LEU A 68 17.95 -5.69 -33.93
C LEU A 68 16.72 -5.92 -33.04
N SER A 69 16.92 -5.96 -31.72
CA SER A 69 15.87 -6.14 -30.72
C SER A 69 15.62 -4.86 -29.92
N TYR A 70 16.06 -3.70 -30.42
CA TYR A 70 15.93 -2.41 -29.76
C TYR A 70 15.05 -1.45 -30.55
N ALA A 71 14.24 -0.67 -29.84
CA ALA A 71 13.57 0.50 -30.40
C ALA A 71 13.32 1.58 -29.33
N VAL A 72 13.01 2.80 -29.78
CA VAL A 72 12.47 3.87 -28.93
C VAL A 72 10.95 3.82 -29.00
N ALA A 73 10.28 3.92 -27.86
CA ALA A 73 8.82 3.94 -27.81
C ALA A 73 8.26 5.20 -28.50
N GLY A 74 7.35 4.98 -29.45
CA GLY A 74 6.42 5.99 -29.96
C GLY A 74 5.03 5.86 -29.31
N GLY A 75 4.05 6.55 -29.89
CA GLY A 75 2.66 6.49 -29.42
C GLY A 75 2.40 7.34 -28.17
N THR A 76 1.47 6.87 -27.32
CA THR A 76 1.13 7.54 -26.05
C THR A 76 1.69 6.77 -24.85
N ALA A 77 1.60 7.36 -23.66
CA ALA A 77 2.06 6.76 -22.41
C ALA A 77 1.49 5.36 -22.10
N ASN A 78 0.27 5.07 -22.59
CA ASN A 78 -0.45 3.81 -22.35
C ASN A 78 -0.73 3.00 -23.63
N ALA A 79 -0.39 3.54 -24.81
CA ALA A 79 -0.48 2.85 -26.09
C ALA A 79 0.83 3.06 -26.84
N LEU A 80 1.83 2.25 -26.48
CA LEU A 80 3.18 2.34 -26.99
C LEU A 80 3.25 1.68 -28.37
N THR A 81 4.08 2.26 -29.24
CA THR A 81 4.50 1.64 -30.49
C THR A 81 6.01 1.48 -30.52
N ALA A 82 6.50 0.46 -31.20
CA ALA A 82 7.93 0.24 -31.41
C ALA A 82 8.18 -0.27 -32.83
N ILE A 83 9.22 0.25 -33.48
CA ILE A 83 9.63 -0.19 -34.82
C ILE A 83 11.02 -0.80 -34.71
N LEU A 84 11.10 -2.12 -34.78
CA LEU A 84 12.38 -2.83 -34.85
C LEU A 84 12.96 -2.72 -36.27
N PRO A 85 14.30 -2.68 -36.42
CA PRO A 85 14.96 -2.63 -37.72
C PRO A 85 14.65 -3.85 -38.61
N GLU A 86 14.55 -5.03 -38.00
CA GLU A 86 14.04 -6.22 -38.68
C GLU A 86 12.61 -6.51 -38.24
N VAL A 87 11.70 -6.54 -39.20
CA VAL A 87 10.28 -6.83 -38.94
C VAL A 87 10.13 -8.32 -38.68
N PRO A 88 9.76 -8.75 -37.45
CA PRO A 88 9.48 -10.15 -37.21
C PRO A 88 8.22 -10.58 -37.97
N ALA A 89 8.18 -11.82 -38.46
CA ALA A 89 6.98 -12.33 -39.15
C ALA A 89 5.77 -12.43 -38.20
N GLU A 90 6.03 -12.73 -36.93
CA GLU A 90 5.06 -12.78 -35.84
C GLU A 90 5.75 -12.46 -34.51
N ILE A 91 4.95 -12.13 -33.50
CA ILE A 91 5.44 -12.02 -32.12
C ILE A 91 5.25 -13.37 -31.43
N ALA A 92 6.24 -14.25 -31.57
CA ALA A 92 6.26 -15.58 -30.95
C ALA A 92 6.57 -15.51 -29.45
N ASP A 93 6.06 -16.48 -28.69
CA ASP A 93 6.36 -16.61 -27.26
C ASP A 93 7.87 -16.81 -27.03
N GLY A 94 8.42 -16.13 -26.02
CA GLY A 94 9.86 -16.07 -25.73
C GLY A 94 10.62 -14.95 -26.45
N MET A 95 10.01 -14.27 -27.44
CA MET A 95 10.65 -13.13 -28.10
C MET A 95 10.97 -12.03 -27.08
N THR A 96 12.22 -11.59 -27.05
CA THR A 96 12.71 -10.56 -26.11
C THR A 96 13.11 -9.29 -26.87
N ILE A 97 12.61 -8.14 -26.40
CA ILE A 97 12.91 -6.82 -26.98
C ILE A 97 13.23 -5.80 -25.88
N ASN A 98 14.02 -4.79 -26.22
CA ASN A 98 14.41 -3.71 -25.33
C ASN A 98 13.91 -2.37 -25.88
N ILE A 99 13.01 -1.72 -25.14
CA ILE A 99 12.36 -0.50 -25.57
C ILE A 99 12.75 0.64 -24.64
N LYS A 100 13.23 1.75 -25.20
CA LYS A 100 13.42 2.99 -24.42
C LYS A 100 12.08 3.70 -24.25
N ILE A 101 11.64 3.87 -23.01
CA ILE A 101 10.34 4.47 -22.70
C ILE A 101 10.41 5.99 -22.85
N GLY A 102 9.51 6.57 -23.66
CA GLY A 102 9.44 8.01 -23.90
C GLY A 102 8.64 8.77 -22.84
N THR A 103 7.49 8.24 -22.42
CA THR A 103 6.57 8.91 -21.49
C THR A 103 6.14 7.96 -20.39
N THR A 104 6.09 8.43 -19.14
CA THR A 104 5.65 7.61 -17.99
C THR A 104 4.19 7.21 -18.15
N ASN A 105 3.89 5.91 -18.04
CA ASN A 105 2.52 5.40 -18.12
C ASN A 105 1.67 5.92 -16.95
N SER A 106 0.39 6.19 -17.22
CA SER A 106 -0.59 6.65 -16.22
C SER A 106 -1.57 5.56 -15.78
N GLY A 107 -1.39 4.34 -16.28
CA GLY A 107 -2.24 3.18 -15.99
C GLY A 107 -1.81 1.96 -16.82
N ALA A 108 -2.74 1.05 -17.08
CA ALA A 108 -2.49 -0.11 -17.95
C ALA A 108 -2.01 0.34 -19.33
N ALA A 109 -1.03 -0.39 -19.87
CA ALA A 109 -0.36 -0.05 -21.12
C ALA A 109 -0.38 -1.21 -22.12
N THR A 110 -0.28 -0.88 -23.42
CA THR A 110 -0.15 -1.83 -24.52
C THR A 110 1.10 -1.51 -25.35
N LEU A 111 1.64 -2.51 -26.05
CA LEU A 111 2.75 -2.33 -26.98
C LEU A 111 2.43 -2.98 -28.33
N ASN A 112 2.50 -2.18 -29.39
CA ASN A 112 2.38 -2.63 -30.78
C ASN A 112 3.75 -2.56 -31.47
N VAL A 113 4.34 -3.72 -31.77
CA VAL A 113 5.64 -3.84 -32.42
C VAL A 113 5.44 -4.01 -33.92
N ASN A 114 6.04 -3.11 -34.72
CA ASN A 114 6.00 -3.11 -36.18
C ASN A 114 4.59 -3.24 -36.80
N GLY A 115 3.53 -2.83 -36.07
CA GLY A 115 2.15 -2.91 -36.55
C GLY A 115 1.53 -4.31 -36.50
N LEU A 116 2.17 -5.29 -35.86
CA LEU A 116 1.71 -6.69 -35.78
C LEU A 116 0.59 -6.94 -34.75
N GLY A 117 0.01 -5.87 -34.21
CA GLY A 117 -1.09 -5.91 -33.26
C GLY A 117 -0.66 -5.47 -31.87
N ALA A 118 -1.47 -4.64 -31.22
CA ALA A 118 -1.22 -4.20 -29.85
C ALA A 118 -1.47 -5.35 -28.88
N ARG A 119 -0.48 -5.68 -28.05
CA ARG A 119 -0.60 -6.64 -26.95
C ARG A 119 -0.55 -5.91 -25.61
N PRO A 120 -1.32 -6.35 -24.58
CA PRO A 120 -1.24 -5.78 -23.25
C PRO A 120 0.16 -5.99 -22.66
N ILE A 121 0.65 -5.01 -21.92
CA ILE A 121 1.85 -5.13 -21.10
C ILE A 121 1.41 -5.53 -19.70
N VAL A 122 1.97 -6.62 -19.21
CA VAL A 122 1.70 -7.17 -17.89
C VAL A 122 2.99 -7.25 -17.09
N SER A 123 2.83 -7.20 -15.77
CA SER A 123 3.92 -7.46 -14.83
C SER A 123 4.44 -8.90 -14.96
N ARG A 124 5.58 -9.20 -14.34
CA ARG A 124 6.08 -10.58 -14.19
C ARG A 124 5.09 -11.55 -13.53
N ARG A 125 4.07 -11.02 -12.83
CA ARG A 125 2.99 -11.80 -12.19
C ARG A 125 1.73 -11.93 -13.06
N GLY A 126 1.71 -11.33 -14.25
CA GLY A 126 0.56 -11.36 -15.16
C GLY A 126 -0.51 -10.28 -14.91
N ASN A 127 -0.31 -9.39 -13.92
CA ASN A 127 -1.23 -8.28 -13.68
C ASN A 127 -0.99 -7.12 -14.66
N PRO A 128 -2.02 -6.38 -15.09
CA PRO A 128 -1.83 -5.14 -15.85
C PRO A 128 -0.91 -4.17 -15.10
N LEU A 129 -0.07 -3.43 -15.83
CA LEU A 129 0.75 -2.38 -15.23
C LEU A 129 -0.12 -1.26 -14.65
N VAL A 130 0.40 -0.57 -13.64
CA VAL A 130 -0.22 0.61 -13.04
C VAL A 130 0.64 1.85 -13.27
N GLN A 131 0.10 3.02 -12.94
CA GLN A 131 0.79 4.30 -13.10
C GLN A 131 2.22 4.25 -12.55
N GLY A 132 3.19 4.65 -13.39
CA GLY A 132 4.60 4.76 -12.99
C GLY A 132 5.45 3.51 -13.22
N ASP A 133 4.88 2.37 -13.62
CA ASP A 133 5.64 1.14 -13.88
C ASP A 133 6.58 1.21 -15.09
N LEU A 134 6.34 2.13 -16.03
CA LEU A 134 7.20 2.43 -17.18
C LEU A 134 7.72 3.87 -17.09
N PRO A 135 8.73 4.19 -16.26
CA PRO A 135 9.21 5.56 -16.12
C PRO A 135 9.85 6.09 -17.42
N SER A 136 9.56 7.36 -17.76
CA SER A 136 10.19 8.05 -18.88
C SER A 136 11.72 8.01 -18.80
N GLY A 137 12.37 7.81 -19.94
CA GLY A 137 13.82 7.79 -20.09
C GLY A 137 14.48 6.47 -19.72
N THR A 138 13.73 5.49 -19.18
CA THR A 138 14.27 4.18 -18.77
C THR A 138 14.22 3.15 -19.90
N MET A 139 15.02 2.09 -19.74
CA MET A 139 15.00 0.92 -20.61
C MET A 139 14.05 -0.14 -20.06
N ALA A 140 13.10 -0.59 -20.87
CA ALA A 140 12.18 -1.67 -20.56
C ALA A 140 12.49 -2.90 -21.40
N THR A 141 12.71 -4.04 -20.75
CA THR A 141 12.83 -5.33 -21.44
C THR A 141 11.47 -6.03 -21.41
N PHE A 142 10.97 -6.42 -22.57
CA PHE A 142 9.71 -7.14 -22.72
C PHE A 142 9.93 -8.53 -23.30
N VAL A 143 9.25 -9.51 -22.73
CA VAL A 143 9.23 -10.90 -23.22
C VAL A 143 7.81 -11.24 -23.64
N ALA A 144 7.61 -11.65 -24.89
CA ALA A 144 6.31 -12.09 -25.37
C ALA A 144 5.91 -13.43 -24.72
N LEU A 145 4.70 -13.54 -24.19
CA LEU A 145 4.15 -14.79 -23.68
C LEU A 145 2.62 -14.75 -23.67
N GLY A 146 1.95 -15.77 -24.21
CA GLY A 146 0.50 -15.95 -24.06
C GLY A 146 -0.33 -14.76 -24.55
N GLY A 147 0.10 -14.11 -25.65
CA GLY A 147 -0.57 -12.95 -26.23
C GLY A 147 -0.33 -11.62 -25.48
N SER A 148 0.53 -11.59 -24.46
CA SER A 148 0.92 -10.39 -23.72
C SER A 148 2.42 -10.10 -23.84
N TRP A 149 2.83 -8.90 -23.43
CA TRP A 149 4.22 -8.56 -23.16
C TRP A 149 4.47 -8.58 -21.66
N ILE A 150 5.36 -9.45 -21.19
CA ILE A 150 5.80 -9.46 -19.80
C ILE A 150 6.92 -8.43 -19.64
N TYR A 151 6.76 -7.47 -18.74
CA TYR A 151 7.84 -6.60 -18.30
C TYR A 151 8.81 -7.41 -17.42
N ALA A 152 10.06 -7.55 -17.89
CA ALA A 152 11.04 -8.42 -17.24
C ALA A 152 11.68 -7.83 -15.97
N PRO A 153 11.96 -6.51 -15.86
CA PRO A 153 12.36 -5.89 -14.61
C PRO A 153 11.27 -5.99 -13.53
N LEU A 154 11.64 -5.89 -12.26
CA LEU A 154 10.64 -5.79 -11.19
C LEU A 154 9.96 -4.41 -11.29
N GLU A 155 8.64 -4.40 -11.40
CA GLU A 155 7.82 -3.19 -11.50
C GLU A 155 7.80 -2.44 -10.15
N ALA A 156 7.66 -1.12 -10.16
CA ALA A 156 7.48 -0.35 -8.93
C ALA A 156 6.23 -0.85 -8.16
N SER A 157 5.17 -1.20 -8.88
CA SER A 157 3.93 -1.77 -8.34
C SER A 157 4.08 -3.16 -7.72
N SER A 158 5.18 -3.86 -7.99
CA SER A 158 5.49 -5.14 -7.35
C SER A 158 5.99 -4.97 -5.91
N PHE A 159 6.22 -3.73 -5.46
CA PHE A 159 6.67 -3.40 -4.11
C PHE A 159 5.76 -2.38 -3.42
N ARG A 160 5.82 -2.35 -2.08
CA ARG A 160 5.33 -1.19 -1.33
C ARG A 160 6.19 0.02 -1.65
N ARG A 161 5.56 1.18 -1.84
CA ARG A 161 6.25 2.46 -1.96
C ARG A 161 6.96 2.77 -0.64
N ARG A 162 8.29 2.68 -0.67
CA ARG A 162 9.15 3.13 0.43
C ARG A 162 9.22 4.64 0.46
N LEU A 163 8.89 5.25 1.59
CA LEU A 163 8.94 6.70 1.74
C LEU A 163 10.37 7.22 1.83
N SER A 164 10.58 8.42 1.30
CA SER A 164 11.84 9.18 1.37
C SER A 164 11.71 10.49 2.17
N ALA A 165 10.49 10.83 2.60
CA ALA A 165 10.17 11.99 3.42
C ALA A 165 8.80 11.79 4.09
N ASP A 166 8.49 12.62 5.07
CA ASP A 166 7.15 12.70 5.64
C ASP A 166 6.12 12.99 4.54
N THR A 167 4.99 12.29 4.57
CA THR A 167 4.03 12.26 3.47
C THR A 167 2.61 12.52 3.98
N ASN A 168 1.87 13.37 3.26
CA ASN A 168 0.48 13.68 3.54
C ASN A 168 -0.44 12.99 2.54
N PHE A 169 -1.49 12.35 3.04
CA PHE A 169 -2.66 11.93 2.25
C PHE A 169 -3.91 12.61 2.77
N TYR A 170 -4.98 12.58 1.97
CA TYR A 170 -6.19 13.35 2.21
C TYR A 170 -7.45 12.50 2.02
N VAL A 171 -8.41 12.70 2.92
CA VAL A 171 -9.74 12.08 2.88
C VAL A 171 -10.79 13.18 2.97
N ALA A 172 -11.77 13.18 2.07
CA ALA A 172 -12.86 14.16 2.05
C ALA A 172 -14.17 13.47 1.65
N THR A 173 -15.30 13.90 2.21
CA THR A 173 -16.62 13.35 1.85
C THR A 173 -16.97 13.53 0.37
N THR A 174 -16.39 14.55 -0.27
CA THR A 174 -16.49 14.85 -1.72
C THR A 174 -15.46 14.10 -2.57
N GLY A 175 -14.56 13.31 -1.96
CA GLY A 175 -13.51 12.57 -2.64
C GLY A 175 -14.01 11.32 -3.39
N ASN A 176 -13.06 10.55 -3.93
CA ASN A 176 -13.31 9.29 -4.62
C ASN A 176 -12.22 8.27 -4.27
N ASP A 177 -12.58 7.04 -3.94
CA ASP A 177 -11.63 5.98 -3.53
C ASP A 177 -10.79 5.42 -4.69
N ASN A 178 -11.09 5.82 -5.92
CA ASN A 178 -10.24 5.61 -7.08
C ASN A 178 -9.14 6.67 -7.23
N ASN A 179 -9.16 7.73 -6.42
CA ASN A 179 -8.12 8.76 -6.43
C ASN A 179 -6.81 8.27 -5.78
N ASP A 180 -5.77 9.09 -5.89
CA ASP A 180 -4.43 8.83 -5.33
C ASP A 180 -4.25 9.27 -3.87
N GLY A 181 -5.25 9.94 -3.29
CA GLY A 181 -5.20 10.45 -1.91
C GLY A 181 -4.39 11.73 -1.76
N SER A 182 -4.06 12.42 -2.85
CA SER A 182 -3.44 13.75 -2.82
C SER A 182 -4.45 14.84 -2.43
N VAL A 183 -3.96 16.06 -2.16
CA VAL A 183 -4.82 17.19 -1.75
C VAL A 183 -5.84 17.57 -2.84
N GLY A 184 -5.46 17.45 -4.12
CA GLY A 184 -6.36 17.74 -5.25
C GLY A 184 -7.30 16.59 -5.60
N SER A 185 -6.94 15.37 -5.20
CA SER A 185 -7.68 14.15 -5.48
C SER A 185 -7.75 13.29 -4.21
N PRO A 186 -8.51 13.72 -3.18
CA PRO A 186 -8.60 13.00 -1.92
C PRO A 186 -9.40 11.71 -2.08
N TRP A 187 -9.13 10.73 -1.22
CA TRP A 187 -10.01 9.57 -1.07
C TRP A 187 -11.34 9.96 -0.44
N LYS A 188 -12.36 9.13 -0.63
CA LYS A 188 -13.68 9.36 -0.04
C LYS A 188 -13.74 8.82 1.39
N THR A 189 -13.15 7.65 1.63
CA THR A 189 -13.33 6.87 2.85
C THR A 189 -12.05 6.78 3.68
N LEU A 190 -12.22 6.71 5.01
CA LEU A 190 -11.17 6.38 5.97
C LEU A 190 -10.69 4.94 5.76
N THR A 191 -11.59 4.03 5.39
CA THR A 191 -11.27 2.63 5.06
C THR A 191 -10.33 2.51 3.86
N LYS A 192 -10.51 3.33 2.82
CA LYS A 192 -9.56 3.37 1.70
C LYS A 192 -8.17 3.79 2.17
N ALA A 193 -8.09 4.82 3.03
CA ALA A 193 -6.83 5.31 3.57
C ALA A 193 -6.10 4.23 4.38
N SER A 194 -6.77 3.56 5.33
CA SER A 194 -6.13 2.54 6.16
C SER A 194 -5.64 1.33 5.34
N ASN A 195 -6.46 0.86 4.39
CA ASN A 195 -6.07 -0.22 3.47
C ASN A 195 -4.88 0.14 2.59
N TYR A 196 -4.81 1.38 2.10
CA TYR A 196 -3.69 1.85 1.30
C TYR A 196 -2.39 1.84 2.12
N LEU A 197 -2.42 2.29 3.37
CA LEU A 197 -1.24 2.25 4.24
C LEU A 197 -0.74 0.82 4.46
N GLN A 198 -1.62 -0.13 4.75
CA GLN A 198 -1.20 -1.51 5.03
C GLN A 198 -0.64 -2.25 3.81
N THR A 199 -1.16 -1.95 2.63
CA THR A 199 -0.87 -2.73 1.41
C THR A 199 0.14 -2.06 0.49
N GLN A 200 0.21 -0.72 0.48
CA GLN A 200 0.98 0.03 -0.53
C GLN A 200 2.17 0.80 0.04
N ILE A 201 2.26 1.04 1.35
CA ILE A 201 3.28 1.93 1.94
C ILE A 201 4.26 1.17 2.83
N ASP A 202 5.54 1.54 2.70
CA ASP A 202 6.58 1.32 3.72
C ASP A 202 7.05 2.69 4.22
N LEU A 203 6.82 2.98 5.51
CA LEU A 203 7.10 4.27 6.12
C LEU A 203 8.59 4.58 6.15
N ASN A 204 9.48 3.59 6.16
CA ASN A 204 10.93 3.80 6.26
C ASN A 204 11.35 4.76 7.39
N GLY A 205 10.65 4.72 8.53
CA GLY A 205 10.85 5.61 9.67
C GLY A 205 10.24 7.03 9.55
N PHE A 206 9.73 7.40 8.37
CA PHE A 206 9.02 8.66 8.14
C PHE A 206 7.58 8.63 8.67
N THR A 207 6.98 9.82 8.75
CA THR A 207 5.61 10.00 9.23
C THR A 207 4.66 10.08 8.05
N VAL A 208 3.54 9.37 8.14
CA VAL A 208 2.37 9.60 7.29
C VAL A 208 1.28 10.29 8.09
N THR A 209 0.75 11.37 7.51
CA THR A 209 -0.41 12.09 8.04
C THR A 209 -1.58 11.96 7.07
N ILE A 210 -2.68 11.38 7.54
CA ILE A 210 -3.97 11.34 6.85
C ILE A 210 -4.79 12.55 7.32
N ASN A 211 -4.90 13.56 6.47
CA ASN A 211 -5.67 14.77 6.73
C ASN A 211 -7.12 14.55 6.28
N VAL A 212 -8.04 14.63 7.24
CA VAL A 212 -9.45 14.37 7.01
C VAL A 212 -10.20 15.71 7.04
N ALA A 213 -10.88 16.03 5.94
CA ALA A 213 -11.65 17.27 5.82
C ALA A 213 -12.87 17.26 6.76
N ASN A 214 -13.41 18.44 7.06
CA ASN A 214 -14.66 18.54 7.80
C ASN A 214 -15.78 17.78 7.06
N GLY A 215 -16.60 17.07 7.82
CA GLY A 215 -17.67 16.24 7.28
C GLY A 215 -18.13 15.19 8.27
N THR A 216 -19.10 14.40 7.81
CA THR A 216 -19.59 13.21 8.52
C THR A 216 -19.16 11.97 7.75
N TYR A 217 -18.44 11.10 8.44
CA TYR A 217 -17.92 9.83 7.94
C TYR A 217 -18.62 8.69 8.66
N THR A 218 -19.03 7.67 7.91
CA THR A 218 -19.74 6.50 8.46
C THR A 218 -18.93 5.22 8.39
N ASP A 219 -17.76 5.29 7.76
CA ASP A 219 -16.80 4.19 7.64
C ASP A 219 -15.63 4.38 8.62
N PRO A 220 -15.01 3.28 9.06
CA PRO A 220 -13.98 3.34 10.09
C PRO A 220 -12.58 3.54 9.51
N PHE A 221 -11.65 3.93 10.37
CA PHE A 221 -10.21 3.76 10.16
C PHE A 221 -9.69 2.60 11.03
N GLN A 222 -9.38 1.47 10.39
CA GLN A 222 -8.93 0.25 11.06
C GLN A 222 -7.55 -0.16 10.58
N LEU A 223 -6.63 -0.42 11.52
CA LEU A 223 -5.37 -1.09 11.24
C LEU A 223 -5.29 -2.42 12.02
N ALA A 224 -4.92 -3.48 11.30
CA ALA A 224 -4.56 -4.80 11.81
C ALA A 224 -3.09 -5.10 11.46
N GLY A 225 -2.20 -5.10 12.45
CA GLY A 225 -0.74 -5.14 12.24
C GLY A 225 -0.11 -3.78 11.96
N TYR A 226 1.21 -3.70 12.17
CA TYR A 226 2.01 -2.50 11.90
C TYR A 226 2.04 -2.17 10.41
N VAL A 227 2.13 -0.87 10.10
CA VAL A 227 2.54 -0.45 8.77
C VAL A 227 4.06 -0.69 8.66
N PRO A 228 4.58 -1.32 7.59
CA PRO A 228 6.02 -1.53 7.43
C PRO A 228 6.82 -0.24 7.60
N GLY A 229 8.00 -0.33 8.23
CA GLY A 229 8.87 0.82 8.50
C GLY A 229 8.40 1.72 9.65
N GLN A 230 7.29 1.39 10.32
CA GLN A 230 6.79 2.11 11.49
C GLN A 230 7.66 1.87 12.74
N THR A 231 7.94 2.94 13.49
CA THR A 231 8.70 2.87 14.75
C THR A 231 7.90 3.27 16.00
N GLY A 232 6.62 3.65 15.84
CA GLY A 232 5.73 4.04 16.94
C GLY A 232 4.38 4.58 16.45
N PRO A 233 3.40 4.80 17.35
CA PRO A 233 2.05 5.22 16.99
C PRO A 233 2.01 6.60 16.31
N THR A 234 2.94 7.51 16.62
CA THR A 234 2.96 8.86 16.02
C THR A 234 3.46 8.89 14.57
N LYS A 235 3.88 7.75 14.00
CA LYS A 235 4.32 7.63 12.60
C LYS A 235 3.17 7.45 11.62
N VAL A 236 1.99 7.05 12.10
CA VAL A 236 0.74 7.09 11.36
C VAL A 236 -0.19 8.02 12.12
N GLN A 237 -0.47 9.20 11.58
CA GLN A 237 -1.35 10.19 12.20
C GLN A 237 -2.63 10.32 11.37
N VAL A 238 -3.78 10.18 12.01
CA VAL A 238 -5.08 10.46 11.41
C VAL A 238 -5.59 11.74 12.05
N VAL A 239 -5.80 12.77 11.23
CA VAL A 239 -5.96 14.14 11.69
C VAL A 239 -7.22 14.74 11.08
N GLY A 240 -8.21 15.00 11.93
CA GLY A 240 -9.40 15.76 11.58
C GLY A 240 -9.21 17.24 11.90
N ASN A 241 -10.23 17.85 12.48
CA ASN A 241 -10.19 19.25 12.91
C ASN A 241 -9.80 19.38 14.39
N VAL A 242 -8.50 19.60 14.64
CA VAL A 242 -7.96 19.71 16.01
C VAL A 242 -8.52 20.92 16.77
N ALA A 243 -8.81 22.02 16.08
CA ALA A 243 -9.35 23.23 16.69
C ALA A 243 -10.85 23.08 17.05
N ASN A 244 -11.60 22.36 16.23
CA ASN A 244 -13.01 22.08 16.45
C ASN A 244 -13.37 20.64 16.02
N PRO A 245 -13.16 19.65 16.91
CA PRO A 245 -13.35 18.23 16.59
C PRO A 245 -14.77 17.90 16.10
N THR A 246 -15.79 18.67 16.51
CA THR A 246 -17.19 18.45 16.09
C THR A 246 -17.43 18.64 14.60
N LEU A 247 -16.55 19.35 13.89
CA LEU A 247 -16.67 19.52 12.44
C LEU A 247 -16.18 18.31 11.64
N CYS A 248 -15.46 17.39 12.28
CA CYS A 248 -14.98 16.14 11.67
C CYS A 248 -15.56 14.95 12.45
N PHE A 249 -16.77 14.55 12.09
CA PHE A 249 -17.55 13.57 12.82
C PHE A 249 -17.44 12.18 12.19
N VAL A 250 -17.08 11.17 12.98
CA VAL A 250 -17.06 9.77 12.55
C VAL A 250 -18.06 8.98 13.39
N ASN A 251 -19.08 8.43 12.73
CA ASN A 251 -20.14 7.65 13.37
C ASN A 251 -20.33 6.31 12.65
N CYS A 252 -19.85 5.24 13.26
CA CYS A 252 -19.90 3.91 12.67
C CYS A 252 -20.99 3.05 13.32
N ALA A 253 -21.81 2.42 12.47
CA ALA A 253 -22.95 1.62 12.93
C ALA A 253 -22.60 0.17 13.26
N THR A 254 -21.49 -0.35 12.75
CA THR A 254 -21.19 -1.79 12.78
C THR A 254 -19.84 -2.11 13.44
N VAL A 255 -18.99 -1.12 13.66
CA VAL A 255 -17.59 -1.26 14.09
C VAL A 255 -17.13 0.03 14.76
N SER A 256 -16.09 -0.04 15.59
CA SER A 256 -15.47 1.15 16.18
C SER A 256 -14.99 2.13 15.10
N PRO A 257 -15.24 3.44 15.21
CA PRO A 257 -14.70 4.45 14.30
C PRO A 257 -13.19 4.36 14.10
N PHE A 258 -12.43 4.15 15.18
CA PHE A 258 -10.99 3.99 15.12
C PHE A 258 -10.57 2.73 15.87
N GLY A 259 -9.77 1.87 15.24
CA GLY A 259 -9.36 0.62 15.85
C GLY A 259 -7.97 0.16 15.45
N ALA A 260 -7.21 -0.29 16.43
CA ALA A 260 -5.87 -0.86 16.29
C ALA A 260 -5.85 -2.29 16.85
N SER A 261 -5.54 -3.26 16.00
CA SER A 261 -5.50 -4.67 16.37
C SER A 261 -4.21 -5.36 15.91
N TYR A 262 -3.88 -6.50 16.52
CA TYR A 262 -2.75 -7.35 16.12
C TYR A 262 -1.40 -6.61 16.05
N GLY A 263 -1.14 -5.77 17.05
CA GLY A 263 0.07 -4.93 17.09
C GLY A 263 0.02 -3.67 16.23
N ALA A 264 -1.08 -3.36 15.54
CA ALA A 264 -1.19 -2.07 14.85
C ALA A 264 -0.98 -0.89 15.81
N ALA A 265 -0.41 0.20 15.30
CA ALA A 265 -0.22 1.42 16.10
C ALA A 265 -0.54 2.66 15.27
N PHE A 266 -1.27 3.63 15.83
CA PHE A 266 -1.44 4.95 15.20
C PHE A 266 -1.89 6.02 16.20
N GLN A 267 -1.78 7.29 15.80
CA GLN A 267 -2.34 8.43 16.51
C GLN A 267 -3.61 8.92 15.79
N VAL A 268 -4.64 9.25 16.56
CA VAL A 268 -5.87 9.90 16.07
C VAL A 268 -6.09 11.23 16.79
N LYS A 269 -6.44 12.30 16.05
CA LYS A 269 -6.71 13.61 16.67
C LYS A 269 -7.69 14.47 15.90
N GLY A 270 -8.45 15.28 16.63
CA GLY A 270 -9.35 16.28 16.04
C GLY A 270 -10.66 15.71 15.49
N PHE A 271 -11.21 14.66 16.11
CA PHE A 271 -12.48 14.07 15.68
C PHE A 271 -13.53 14.08 16.78
N GLN A 272 -14.78 14.28 16.38
CA GLN A 272 -15.91 13.80 17.15
C GLN A 272 -16.18 12.35 16.77
N VAL A 273 -16.42 11.49 17.76
CA VAL A 273 -16.64 10.05 17.55
C VAL A 273 -17.93 9.57 18.18
N ALA A 274 -18.67 8.74 17.45
CA ALA A 274 -19.83 7.99 17.93
C ALA A 274 -19.79 6.56 17.41
N ALA A 275 -20.35 5.62 18.16
CA ALA A 275 -20.42 4.22 17.77
C ALA A 275 -21.78 3.64 18.17
N SER A 276 -22.59 3.26 17.18
CA SER A 276 -23.96 2.81 17.41
C SER A 276 -24.16 1.29 17.31
N SER A 277 -23.08 0.53 17.17
CA SER A 277 -23.17 -0.94 17.15
C SER A 277 -23.59 -1.49 18.50
N ILE A 278 -24.58 -2.39 18.49
CA ILE A 278 -25.01 -3.13 19.69
C ILE A 278 -24.12 -4.33 20.00
N VAL A 279 -23.25 -4.72 19.06
CA VAL A 279 -22.23 -5.75 19.30
C VAL A 279 -21.12 -5.11 20.12
N ALA A 280 -20.85 -5.64 21.32
CA ALA A 280 -20.02 -5.05 22.37
C ALA A 280 -18.84 -4.18 21.88
N GLN A 281 -17.66 -4.74 21.63
CA GLN A 281 -16.45 -4.00 21.25
C GLN A 281 -16.66 -3.00 20.10
N ASN A 282 -17.50 -3.39 19.13
CA ASN A 282 -17.82 -2.59 17.94
C ASN A 282 -18.63 -1.33 18.28
N GLY A 283 -19.31 -1.31 19.42
CA GLY A 283 -19.99 -0.14 19.98
C GLY A 283 -19.05 0.84 20.67
N SER A 284 -17.74 0.71 20.48
CA SER A 284 -16.73 1.59 21.09
C SER A 284 -16.30 2.72 20.16
N GLY A 285 -15.96 3.90 20.69
CA GLY A 285 -15.44 5.02 19.89
C GLY A 285 -13.99 4.81 19.43
N LEU A 286 -13.12 4.45 20.37
CA LEU A 286 -11.73 4.04 20.15
C LEU A 286 -11.55 2.61 20.67
N TYR A 287 -10.86 1.77 19.91
CA TYR A 287 -10.71 0.36 20.25
C TYR A 287 -9.30 -0.17 19.97
N ALA A 288 -8.54 -0.48 21.02
CA ALA A 288 -7.26 -1.17 20.91
C ALA A 288 -7.37 -2.62 21.41
N SER A 289 -6.95 -3.58 20.58
CA SER A 289 -6.98 -5.00 20.93
C SER A 289 -5.76 -5.78 20.43
N ASN A 290 -5.52 -6.98 20.97
CA ASN A 290 -4.48 -7.90 20.51
C ASN A 290 -3.10 -7.23 20.36
N GLY A 291 -2.69 -6.47 21.38
CA GLY A 291 -1.43 -5.70 21.38
C GLY A 291 -1.43 -4.42 20.55
N GLY A 292 -2.58 -4.00 19.99
CA GLY A 292 -2.72 -2.75 19.27
C GLY A 292 -2.53 -1.52 20.16
N THR A 293 -2.06 -0.41 19.59
CA THR A 293 -1.78 0.84 20.31
C THR A 293 -2.47 2.04 19.66
N LEU A 294 -3.25 2.78 20.44
CA LEU A 294 -3.89 4.03 20.03
C LEU A 294 -3.39 5.20 20.89
N SER A 295 -2.80 6.20 20.25
CA SER A 295 -2.59 7.51 20.87
C SER A 295 -3.71 8.45 20.42
N TYR A 296 -4.30 9.23 21.33
CA TYR A 296 -5.37 10.15 20.97
C TYR A 296 -5.30 11.49 21.68
N GLU A 297 -5.69 12.56 20.98
CA GLU A 297 -5.80 13.91 21.55
C GLU A 297 -6.84 14.73 20.81
N SER A 298 -7.36 15.80 21.45
CA SER A 298 -8.36 16.68 20.84
C SER A 298 -9.56 15.91 20.29
N MET A 299 -10.02 14.90 21.05
CA MET A 299 -11.20 14.10 20.72
C MET A 299 -12.46 14.71 21.34
N ALA A 300 -13.59 14.56 20.66
CA ALA A 300 -14.91 14.84 21.19
C ALA A 300 -15.74 13.54 21.22
N PHE A 301 -15.79 12.90 22.39
CA PHE A 301 -16.53 11.65 22.54
C PHE A 301 -18.02 11.92 22.62
N ASN A 302 -18.75 11.54 21.58
CA ASN A 302 -20.20 11.56 21.55
C ASN A 302 -20.77 10.19 22.00
N ALA A 303 -22.05 9.93 21.76
CA ALA A 303 -22.71 8.72 22.19
C ALA A 303 -22.05 7.46 21.58
N CYS A 304 -21.66 6.53 22.45
CA CYS A 304 -21.17 5.20 22.09
C CYS A 304 -21.99 4.16 22.84
N VAL A 305 -22.32 3.03 22.22
CA VAL A 305 -23.15 2.00 22.90
C VAL A 305 -22.37 1.32 24.02
N TYR A 306 -21.11 0.97 23.78
CA TYR A 306 -20.30 0.19 24.71
C TYR A 306 -19.32 1.07 25.48
N ALA A 307 -18.21 1.47 24.84
CA ALA A 307 -17.21 2.31 25.49
C ALA A 307 -16.81 3.53 24.65
N GLN A 308 -16.36 4.61 25.27
CA GLN A 308 -15.75 5.69 24.47
C GLN A 308 -14.29 5.37 24.14
N VAL A 309 -13.57 4.78 25.10
CA VAL A 309 -12.21 4.26 24.93
C VAL A 309 -12.16 2.84 25.49
N LEU A 310 -11.92 1.87 24.61
CA LEU A 310 -11.76 0.46 24.97
C LEU A 310 -10.32 0.00 24.69
N ALA A 311 -9.72 -0.65 25.68
CA ALA A 311 -8.48 -1.40 25.52
C ALA A 311 -8.69 -2.82 26.05
N GLU A 312 -8.45 -3.84 25.22
CA GLU A 312 -8.52 -5.24 25.65
C GLU A 312 -7.46 -6.14 25.02
N LEU A 313 -7.32 -7.38 25.49
CA LEU A 313 -6.40 -8.37 24.91
C LEU A 313 -4.97 -7.81 24.70
N GLY A 314 -4.45 -7.13 25.72
CA GLY A 314 -3.13 -6.47 25.67
C GLY A 314 -3.08 -5.17 24.85
N GLY A 315 -4.20 -4.64 24.39
CA GLY A 315 -4.29 -3.35 23.72
C GLY A 315 -3.93 -2.18 24.65
N TYR A 316 -3.41 -1.10 24.07
CA TYR A 316 -2.99 0.09 24.80
C TYR A 316 -3.59 1.37 24.20
N CYS A 317 -4.38 2.09 24.99
CA CYS A 317 -4.91 3.40 24.63
C CYS A 317 -4.27 4.48 25.51
N VAL A 318 -3.70 5.52 24.89
CA VAL A 318 -3.06 6.63 25.63
C VAL A 318 -3.58 7.98 25.15
N SER A 319 -4.08 8.77 26.09
CA SER A 319 -4.41 10.16 25.84
C SER A 319 -3.12 11.00 25.80
N SER A 320 -2.78 11.54 24.64
CA SER A 320 -1.62 12.42 24.43
C SER A 320 -1.94 13.90 24.68
N GLY A 321 -3.21 14.28 24.80
CA GLY A 321 -3.63 15.67 24.99
C GLY A 321 -5.01 15.78 25.65
N SER A 322 -5.58 16.98 25.66
CA SER A 322 -6.90 17.23 26.23
C SER A 322 -8.02 16.69 25.34
N ASN A 323 -9.13 16.25 25.94
CA ASN A 323 -10.31 15.74 25.21
C ASN A 323 -11.62 16.29 25.81
N THR A 324 -12.72 16.06 25.09
CA THR A 324 -14.07 16.40 25.53
C THR A 324 -14.99 15.19 25.50
N ILE A 325 -15.98 15.16 26.39
CA ILE A 325 -17.05 14.17 26.44
C ILE A 325 -18.39 14.90 26.34
N ASN A 326 -19.19 14.52 25.35
CA ASN A 326 -20.46 15.16 25.00
C ASN A 326 -21.64 14.18 25.01
N GLY A 327 -21.40 12.87 25.02
CA GLY A 327 -22.45 11.86 24.88
C GLY A 327 -22.34 10.71 25.88
N ASN A 328 -23.44 9.97 26.01
CA ASN A 328 -23.59 8.84 26.92
C ASN A 328 -22.90 7.59 26.38
N CYS A 329 -22.49 6.68 27.27
CA CYS A 329 -22.11 5.31 26.90
C CYS A 329 -22.27 4.37 28.10
N SER A 330 -21.97 3.07 27.96
CA SER A 330 -21.88 2.22 29.14
C SER A 330 -20.69 2.64 30.02
N THR A 331 -19.50 2.75 29.41
CA THR A 331 -18.26 3.06 30.14
C THR A 331 -17.37 4.03 29.37
N HIS A 332 -16.90 5.14 29.97
CA HIS A 332 -16.01 6.06 29.23
C HIS A 332 -14.64 5.40 28.98
N LEU A 333 -13.95 4.99 30.04
CA LEU A 333 -12.65 4.30 29.97
C LEU A 333 -12.84 2.84 30.37
N PHE A 334 -12.68 1.91 29.43
CA PHE A 334 -12.84 0.49 29.70
C PHE A 334 -11.55 -0.29 29.37
N ALA A 335 -10.82 -0.68 30.41
CA ALA A 335 -9.64 -1.53 30.29
C ALA A 335 -10.00 -2.95 30.75
N LYS A 336 -9.89 -3.95 29.88
CA LYS A 336 -10.19 -5.34 30.26
C LYS A 336 -9.25 -6.35 29.63
N ASP A 337 -9.22 -7.58 30.10
CA ASP A 337 -8.43 -8.68 29.49
C ASP A 337 -6.97 -8.29 29.17
N SER A 338 -6.24 -7.78 30.17
CA SER A 338 -4.87 -7.24 30.07
C SER A 338 -4.70 -5.95 29.25
N GLY A 339 -5.80 -5.31 28.84
CA GLY A 339 -5.78 -4.00 28.21
C GLY A 339 -5.37 -2.90 29.18
N THR A 340 -4.74 -1.85 28.64
CA THR A 340 -4.27 -0.70 29.42
C THR A 340 -4.75 0.61 28.83
N ILE A 341 -5.28 1.49 29.67
CA ILE A 341 -5.64 2.87 29.31
C ILE A 341 -4.84 3.84 30.16
N SER A 342 -4.19 4.83 29.56
CA SER A 342 -3.50 5.90 30.29
C SER A 342 -4.05 7.27 29.90
N ILE A 343 -4.50 8.02 30.90
CA ILE A 343 -4.94 9.43 30.80
C ILE A 343 -4.16 10.33 31.76
N ALA A 344 -3.01 9.86 32.25
CA ALA A 344 -2.22 10.54 33.28
C ALA A 344 -1.85 11.97 32.86
N ASN A 345 -2.09 12.94 33.75
CA ASN A 345 -1.85 14.37 33.53
C ASN A 345 -2.60 14.96 32.32
N ARG A 346 -3.79 14.41 32.00
CA ARG A 346 -4.63 14.91 30.90
C ARG A 346 -5.92 15.51 31.42
N ALA A 347 -6.33 16.60 30.77
CA ALA A 347 -7.58 17.28 31.08
C ALA A 347 -8.70 16.76 30.18
N THR A 348 -9.86 16.51 30.78
CA THR A 348 -11.08 16.09 30.09
C THR A 348 -12.22 17.03 30.47
N THR A 349 -12.81 17.70 29.47
CA THR A 349 -14.00 18.55 29.67
C THR A 349 -15.26 17.75 29.38
N ILE A 350 -16.26 17.86 30.24
CA ILE A 350 -17.52 17.11 30.18
C ILE A 350 -18.66 18.10 29.99
N SER A 351 -19.44 17.90 28.93
CA SER A 351 -20.56 18.75 28.57
C SER A 351 -21.86 17.94 28.58
N GLY A 352 -22.96 18.55 29.01
CA GLY A 352 -24.30 17.96 28.91
C GLY A 352 -24.66 16.90 29.97
N GLY A 353 -23.78 16.60 30.92
CA GLY A 353 -24.09 15.68 32.01
C GLY A 353 -24.28 14.23 31.57
N PRO A 354 -23.36 13.64 30.77
CA PRO A 354 -23.56 12.32 30.19
C PRO A 354 -23.70 11.25 31.28
N THR A 355 -24.49 10.23 30.98
CA THR A 355 -24.71 9.07 31.86
C THR A 355 -23.84 7.90 31.43
N PHE A 356 -23.14 7.31 32.40
CA PHE A 356 -22.37 6.08 32.26
C PHE A 356 -23.03 4.96 33.06
N ASN A 357 -23.71 4.05 32.36
CA ASN A 357 -24.50 3.00 33.03
C ASN A 357 -23.63 1.93 33.71
N GLY A 358 -22.43 1.67 33.19
CA GLY A 358 -21.43 0.79 33.79
C GLY A 358 -20.60 1.55 34.83
N ALA A 359 -19.72 2.43 34.36
CA ALA A 359 -18.95 3.36 35.20
C ALA A 359 -18.25 4.42 34.34
N PHE A 360 -17.81 5.53 34.91
CA PHE A 360 -16.90 6.44 34.20
C PHE A 360 -15.59 5.72 33.82
N ALA A 361 -14.95 5.04 34.79
CA ALA A 361 -13.75 4.24 34.56
C ALA A 361 -13.95 2.79 35.02
N SER A 362 -13.75 1.81 34.15
CA SER A 362 -13.86 0.39 34.49
C SER A 362 -12.61 -0.39 34.11
N ALA A 363 -12.05 -1.11 35.09
CA ALA A 363 -10.93 -2.02 34.90
C ALA A 363 -11.35 -3.45 35.27
N GLU A 364 -11.39 -4.35 34.29
CA GLU A 364 -11.80 -5.76 34.45
C GLU A 364 -10.70 -6.70 33.96
N SER A 365 -9.81 -7.15 34.83
CA SER A 365 -8.53 -7.77 34.43
C SER A 365 -7.63 -6.85 33.58
N GLY A 366 -7.88 -5.53 33.58
CA GLY A 366 -7.10 -4.51 32.87
C GLY A 366 -6.52 -3.45 33.80
N THR A 367 -5.82 -2.46 33.23
CA THR A 367 -5.23 -1.34 34.00
C THR A 367 -5.67 0.02 33.46
N ILE A 368 -6.08 0.92 34.35
CA ILE A 368 -6.30 2.34 34.05
C ILE A 368 -5.31 3.18 34.84
N GLU A 369 -4.51 3.99 34.16
CA GLU A 369 -3.60 4.96 34.74
C GLU A 369 -4.16 6.38 34.59
N ALA A 370 -4.58 6.99 35.69
CA ALA A 370 -5.25 8.28 35.70
C ALA A 370 -4.59 9.30 36.65
N ALA A 371 -3.40 9.03 37.15
CA ALA A 371 -2.66 9.93 38.04
C ALA A 371 -2.56 11.35 37.44
N GLY A 372 -3.00 12.35 38.20
CA GLY A 372 -2.98 13.76 37.79
C GLY A 372 -3.96 14.13 36.67
N ALA A 373 -4.86 13.24 36.25
CA ALA A 373 -5.93 13.59 35.33
C ALA A 373 -6.90 14.59 35.97
N THR A 374 -7.51 15.46 35.17
CA THR A 374 -8.47 16.47 35.64
C THR A 374 -9.75 16.43 34.83
N PHE A 375 -10.88 16.68 35.49
CA PHE A 375 -12.21 16.65 34.89
C PHE A 375 -12.94 17.96 35.15
N ILE A 376 -13.46 18.59 34.10
CA ILE A 376 -14.24 19.83 34.19
C ILE A 376 -15.66 19.52 33.75
N GLY A 377 -16.64 19.66 34.66
CA GLY A 377 -18.03 19.30 34.40
C GLY A 377 -18.49 18.11 35.24
N VAL A 378 -19.70 17.63 34.98
CA VAL A 378 -20.35 16.56 35.75
C VAL A 378 -20.84 15.45 34.84
N SER A 379 -20.96 14.24 35.39
CA SER A 379 -21.58 13.07 34.74
C SER A 379 -22.43 12.30 35.74
N ASN A 380 -23.29 11.42 35.22
CA ASN A 380 -24.16 10.54 36.00
C ASN A 380 -23.66 9.10 35.96
N GLY A 381 -24.01 8.31 36.98
CA GLY A 381 -23.65 6.90 37.10
C GLY A 381 -22.44 6.64 38.02
N PRO A 382 -21.97 5.39 38.09
CA PRO A 382 -20.85 5.00 38.97
C PRO A 382 -19.53 5.66 38.55
N ARG A 383 -18.75 6.14 39.53
CA ARG A 383 -17.45 6.78 39.27
C ARG A 383 -16.41 5.80 38.74
N TYR A 384 -16.37 4.60 39.30
CA TYR A 384 -15.44 3.57 38.86
C TYR A 384 -15.94 2.17 39.18
N TYR A 385 -15.42 1.20 38.44
CA TYR A 385 -15.62 -0.22 38.71
C TYR A 385 -14.31 -0.99 38.48
N ALA A 386 -13.67 -1.45 39.56
CA ALA A 386 -12.50 -2.31 39.48
C ALA A 386 -12.88 -3.75 39.82
N ASN A 387 -12.67 -4.69 38.91
CA ASN A 387 -13.11 -6.07 39.05
C ASN A 387 -12.08 -7.06 38.45
N ALA A 388 -12.15 -8.33 38.86
CA ALA A 388 -11.33 -9.41 38.33
C ALA A 388 -9.82 -9.06 38.30
N ASN A 389 -9.28 -8.59 39.43
CA ASN A 389 -7.91 -8.10 39.56
C ASN A 389 -7.55 -6.88 38.68
N GLY A 390 -8.54 -6.20 38.11
CA GLY A 390 -8.34 -4.94 37.40
C GLY A 390 -7.89 -3.83 38.33
N VAL A 391 -7.03 -2.94 37.84
CA VAL A 391 -6.40 -1.89 38.65
C VAL A 391 -6.70 -0.52 38.07
N ILE A 392 -7.21 0.38 38.90
CA ILE A 392 -7.41 1.80 38.57
C ILE A 392 -6.47 2.62 39.46
N LYS A 393 -5.50 3.30 38.85
CA LYS A 393 -4.45 4.08 39.54
C LYS A 393 -4.70 5.57 39.39
N THR A 394 -5.25 6.18 40.41
CA THR A 394 -5.42 7.63 40.56
C THR A 394 -4.28 8.30 41.34
N ASN A 395 -3.48 7.49 42.06
CA ASN A 395 -2.36 7.94 42.88
C ASN A 395 -2.81 8.92 43.99
N GLY A 396 -3.81 8.50 44.78
CA GLY A 396 -4.34 9.29 45.89
C GLY A 396 -5.48 10.26 45.53
N GLY A 397 -6.14 10.09 44.38
CA GLY A 397 -7.26 10.94 43.96
C GLY A 397 -8.54 10.82 44.81
N GLY A 398 -8.62 9.80 45.68
CA GLY A 398 -9.78 9.50 46.52
C GLY A 398 -10.96 8.93 45.72
N GLY A 399 -11.99 8.43 46.42
CA GLY A 399 -13.15 7.77 45.78
C GLY A 399 -14.04 8.67 44.91
N ASN A 400 -13.81 9.99 44.95
CA ASN A 400 -14.53 11.00 44.16
C ASN A 400 -13.72 11.55 42.98
N PHE A 401 -12.54 10.97 42.69
CA PHE A 401 -11.65 11.43 41.63
C PHE A 401 -12.32 11.48 40.25
N PHE A 402 -13.01 10.40 39.87
CA PHE A 402 -13.76 10.35 38.62
C PHE A 402 -15.16 10.97 38.79
N PRO A 403 -15.68 11.69 37.79
CA PRO A 403 -17.04 12.22 37.80
C PRO A 403 -18.11 11.11 37.86
N GLY A 404 -19.21 11.39 38.55
CA GLY A 404 -20.32 10.45 38.71
C GLY A 404 -21.18 10.74 39.93
N THR A 405 -22.45 10.35 39.85
CA THR A 405 -23.44 10.51 40.92
C THR A 405 -23.50 9.33 41.88
N ALA A 406 -23.06 8.14 41.46
CA ALA A 406 -23.02 6.95 42.30
C ALA A 406 -21.59 6.60 42.74
N ALA A 407 -21.44 6.02 43.94
CA ALA A 407 -20.15 5.56 44.43
C ALA A 407 -19.54 4.49 43.52
N GLY A 408 -18.22 4.47 43.39
CA GLY A 408 -17.52 3.40 42.70
C GLY A 408 -17.41 2.14 43.56
N SER A 409 -17.07 1.01 42.94
CA SER A 409 -16.95 -0.29 43.60
C SER A 409 -15.71 -1.07 43.18
N THR A 410 -15.27 -1.96 44.08
CA THR A 410 -14.11 -2.84 43.91
C THR A 410 -14.53 -4.28 44.25
N ASN A 411 -14.43 -5.20 43.31
CA ASN A 411 -14.88 -6.59 43.44
C ASN A 411 -13.80 -7.58 42.99
N ALA A 412 -13.87 -8.84 43.42
CA ALA A 412 -13.04 -9.95 42.93
C ALA A 412 -11.55 -9.59 42.75
N GLY A 413 -10.93 -9.00 43.78
CA GLY A 413 -9.51 -8.62 43.80
C GLY A 413 -9.17 -7.34 43.03
N GLY A 414 -10.16 -6.66 42.43
CA GLY A 414 -9.97 -5.36 41.79
C GLY A 414 -9.52 -4.28 42.78
N GLN A 415 -8.65 -3.37 42.32
CA GLN A 415 -8.02 -2.36 43.17
C GLN A 415 -8.24 -0.96 42.61
N TYR A 416 -8.49 -0.03 43.53
CA TYR A 416 -8.55 1.41 43.28
C TYR A 416 -7.51 2.09 44.18
N LEU A 417 -6.51 2.72 43.56
CA LEU A 417 -5.27 3.20 44.20
C LEU A 417 -5.06 4.70 44.01
#